data_AF-D5FUY6-F1
#
_entry.id   AF-D5FUY6-F1
#
_cell.length_a   1.000
_cell.length_b   1.000
_cell.length_c   1.000
_cell.angle_alpha   90.00
_cell.angle_beta   90.00
_cell.angle_gamma   90.00
#
_symmetry.space_group_name_H-M   'P 1'
#
loop_
_entity.id
_entity.type
_entity.pdbx_description
1 polymer ?
#
loop_
_entity_poly.entity_id
_entity_poly.type
_entity_poly.pdbx_seq_one_letter_code
_entity_poly.pdbx_strand_id
1 'polypeptide(L)'
;RSGKRSQYRIRLEEKQKLRFHYGLTERQLLKYVRIAGKAKGSTGQVLLQLLEMRLDNILFRLGMASTIPGARQLVNHKHILVNDRIVDIPSYRCKPRDIITVKDEHKSRAMIQNYLDSSPHEELPKHLTLHPFQYKGLINQIIDSKWIGLKINELLVVEYYSRQA
;
A
#
# COMPACT_ATOMS: atom_id res chain seq x y z
N ARG A 1 12.93 -27.82 12.53
CA ARG A 1 13.34 -27.98 13.96
C ARG A 1 12.36 -27.19 14.83
N SER A 2 11.53 -27.88 15.61
CA SER A 2 10.56 -27.28 16.53
C SER A 2 11.24 -26.97 17.86
N GLY A 3 11.73 -25.74 18.01
CA GLY A 3 12.16 -25.19 19.30
C GLY A 3 11.26 -24.02 19.66
N LYS A 4 11.06 -23.77 20.97
CA LYS A 4 10.26 -22.64 21.47
C LYS A 4 10.76 -21.35 20.80
N ARG A 5 9.90 -20.66 20.04
CA ARG A 5 10.32 -19.43 19.33
C ARG A 5 10.73 -18.39 20.36
N SER A 6 11.91 -17.81 20.18
CA SER A 6 12.33 -16.68 21.00
C SER A 6 11.45 -15.47 20.73
N GLN A 7 11.28 -14.61 21.74
CA GLN A 7 10.50 -13.38 21.60
C GLN A 7 11.05 -12.48 20.47
N TYR A 8 12.37 -12.42 20.32
CA TYR A 8 13.02 -11.74 19.19
C TYR A 8 12.58 -12.30 17.84
N ARG A 9 12.57 -13.64 17.69
CA ARG A 9 12.19 -14.29 16.43
C ARG A 9 10.74 -13.98 16.07
N ILE A 10 9.83 -13.98 17.04
CA ILE A 10 8.41 -13.66 16.81
C ILE A 10 8.25 -12.24 16.26
N ARG A 11 8.90 -11.25 16.89
CA ARG A 11 8.89 -9.85 16.42
C ARG A 11 9.52 -9.68 15.05
N LEU A 12 10.66 -10.35 14.82
CA LEU A 12 11.35 -10.32 13.54
C LEU A 12 10.45 -10.88 12.44
N GLU A 13 9.76 -12.00 12.68
CA GLU A 13 8.83 -12.61 11.71
C GLU A 13 7.69 -11.66 11.36
N GLU A 14 7.03 -11.01 12.33
CA GLU A 14 5.96 -10.02 12.06
C GLU A 14 6.46 -8.83 11.23
N LYS A 15 7.63 -8.28 11.58
CA LYS A 15 8.26 -7.21 10.81
C LYS A 15 8.55 -7.65 9.37
N GLN A 16 9.07 -8.87 9.18
CA GLN A 16 9.41 -9.38 7.86
C GLN A 16 8.16 -9.61 7.00
N LYS A 17 7.07 -10.12 7.58
CA LYS A 17 5.77 -10.24 6.89
C LYS A 17 5.33 -8.88 6.34
N LEU A 18 5.34 -7.86 7.19
CA LEU A 18 4.94 -6.50 6.80
C LEU A 18 5.85 -5.95 5.71
N ARG A 19 7.17 -6.12 5.86
CA ARG A 19 8.16 -5.66 4.89
C ARG A 19 7.96 -6.30 3.51
N PHE A 20 7.80 -7.62 3.47
CA PHE A 20 7.65 -8.35 2.21
C PHE A 20 6.29 -8.14 1.56
N HIS A 21 5.22 -8.05 2.35
CA HIS A 21 3.88 -7.76 1.83
C HIS A 21 3.85 -6.46 1.03
N TYR A 22 4.36 -5.37 1.62
CA TYR A 22 4.42 -4.06 0.93
C TYR A 22 5.69 -3.88 0.09
N GLY A 23 6.53 -4.91 -0.06
CA GLY A 23 7.78 -4.87 -0.84
C GLY A 23 8.75 -3.76 -0.43
N LEU A 24 8.87 -3.44 0.85
CA LEU A 24 9.70 -2.33 1.33
C LEU A 24 11.14 -2.77 1.62
N THR A 25 12.09 -1.84 1.50
CA THR A 25 13.42 -2.04 2.09
C THR A 25 13.39 -1.79 3.60
N GLU A 26 14.36 -2.35 4.33
CA GLU A 26 14.48 -2.13 5.78
C GLU A 26 14.59 -0.63 6.13
N ARG A 27 15.37 0.12 5.35
CA ARG A 27 15.56 1.56 5.52
C ARG A 27 14.25 2.33 5.31
N GLN A 28 13.47 1.96 4.31
CA GLN A 28 12.16 2.57 4.07
C GLN A 28 11.19 2.24 5.20
N LEU A 29 11.12 0.99 5.65
CA LEU A 29 10.26 0.59 6.75
C LEU A 29 10.60 1.36 8.03
N LEU A 30 11.88 1.45 8.38
CA LEU A 30 12.34 2.25 9.52
C LEU A 30 11.93 3.73 9.40
N LYS A 31 12.00 4.31 8.20
CA LYS A 31 11.53 5.69 7.95
C LYS A 31 10.04 5.82 8.22
N TYR A 32 9.21 4.87 7.79
CA TYR A 32 7.77 4.88 8.07
C TYR A 32 7.48 4.74 9.56
N VAL A 33 8.17 3.85 10.27
CA VAL A 33 8.04 3.67 11.72
C VAL A 33 8.36 4.98 12.47
N ARG A 34 9.46 5.66 12.09
CA ARG A 34 9.83 6.96 12.69
C ARG A 34 8.79 8.05 12.42
N ILE A 35 8.16 8.03 11.24
CA ILE A 35 7.11 9.00 10.90
C ILE A 35 5.83 8.69 11.68
N ALA A 36 5.46 7.41 11.79
CA ALA A 36 4.32 6.96 12.58
C ALA A 36 4.48 7.26 14.07
N GLY A 37 5.69 7.07 14.62
CA GLY A 37 5.98 7.37 16.03
C GLY A 37 5.94 8.85 16.40
N LYS A 38 5.98 9.75 15.41
CA LYS A 38 5.79 11.20 15.60
C LYS A 38 4.33 11.63 15.44
N ALA A 39 3.48 10.78 14.87
CA ALA A 39 2.08 11.10 14.67
C ALA A 39 1.29 10.93 15.97
N LYS A 40 0.14 11.62 16.06
CA LYS A 40 -0.79 11.43 17.16
C LYS A 40 -1.54 10.10 16.97
N GLY A 41 -1.63 9.29 18.02
CA GLY A 41 -2.37 8.02 18.02
C GLY A 41 -1.48 6.78 18.16
N SER A 42 -2.05 5.60 17.89
CA SER A 42 -1.31 4.34 17.95
C SER A 42 -0.30 4.26 16.79
N THR A 43 0.99 4.17 17.14
CA THR A 43 2.10 4.11 16.15
C THR A 43 1.90 2.96 15.16
N GLY A 44 1.44 1.79 15.62
CA GLY A 44 1.22 0.64 14.75
C GLY A 44 0.09 0.86 13.75
N GLN A 45 -1.01 1.47 14.18
CA GLN A 45 -2.14 1.80 13.30
C GLN A 45 -1.74 2.84 12.26
N VAL A 46 -1.08 3.92 12.68
CA VAL A 46 -0.60 4.96 11.75
C VAL A 46 0.42 4.38 10.77
N LEU A 47 1.30 3.48 11.21
CA LEU A 47 2.24 2.80 10.33
C LEU A 47 1.51 2.07 9.20
N LEU A 48 0.51 1.25 9.53
CA LEU A 48 -0.26 0.50 8.53
C LEU A 48 -1.04 1.44 7.60
N GLN A 49 -1.65 2.49 8.12
CA GLN A 49 -2.31 3.52 7.31
C GLN A 49 -1.34 4.17 6.31
N LEU A 50 -0.13 4.54 6.75
CA LEU A 50 0.88 5.14 5.88
C LEU A 50 1.34 4.20 4.75
N LEU A 51 1.31 2.89 5.00
CA LEU A 51 1.69 1.89 4.00
C LEU A 51 0.55 1.60 3.02
N GLU A 52 -0.68 1.52 3.52
CA GLU A 52 -1.85 1.30 2.67
C GLU A 52 -2.14 2.50 1.75
N MET A 53 -1.87 3.72 2.21
CA MET A 53 -2.07 4.96 1.45
C MET A 53 -0.97 5.27 0.42
N ARG A 54 -0.09 4.31 0.10
CA ARG A 54 0.90 4.47 -0.97
C ARG A 54 0.28 4.24 -2.33
N LEU A 55 0.74 4.97 -3.36
CA LEU A 55 0.21 4.86 -4.72
C LEU A 55 0.27 3.43 -5.28
N ASP A 56 1.40 2.74 -5.11
CA ASP A 56 1.53 1.35 -5.56
C ASP A 56 0.51 0.40 -4.92
N ASN A 57 0.29 0.58 -3.62
CA ASN A 57 -0.68 -0.23 -2.88
C ASN A 57 -2.13 0.14 -3.24
N ILE A 58 -2.44 1.43 -3.42
CA ILE A 58 -3.77 1.89 -3.84
C ILE A 58 -4.13 1.30 -5.22
N LEU A 59 -3.19 1.31 -6.18
CA LEU A 59 -3.42 0.73 -7.51
C LEU A 59 -3.71 -0.77 -7.45
N PHE A 60 -2.98 -1.50 -6.61
CA PHE A 60 -3.25 -2.91 -6.34
C PHE A 60 -4.64 -3.10 -5.72
N ARG A 61 -5.00 -2.30 -4.70
CA ARG A 61 -6.32 -2.35 -4.06
C ARG A 61 -7.47 -2.00 -5.00
N LEU A 62 -7.25 -1.10 -5.96
CA LEU A 62 -8.21 -0.73 -7.00
C LEU A 62 -8.34 -1.79 -8.11
N GLY A 63 -7.54 -2.86 -8.11
CA GLY A 63 -7.54 -3.87 -9.18
C GLY A 63 -6.93 -3.38 -10.50
N MET A 64 -6.33 -2.18 -10.52
CA MET A 64 -5.63 -1.64 -11.70
C MET A 64 -4.29 -2.34 -11.95
N ALA A 65 -3.83 -3.15 -11.00
CA ALA A 65 -2.67 -4.02 -11.12
C ALA A 65 -2.92 -5.30 -10.32
N SER A 66 -2.48 -6.44 -10.85
CA SER A 66 -2.65 -7.74 -10.19
C SER A 66 -1.75 -7.93 -8.95
N THR A 67 -0.62 -7.23 -8.88
CA THR A 67 0.35 -7.33 -7.78
C THR A 67 0.98 -5.97 -7.46
N ILE A 68 1.45 -5.77 -6.22
CA ILE A 68 2.13 -4.54 -5.81
C ILE A 68 3.40 -4.26 -6.66
N PRO A 69 4.27 -5.23 -6.99
CA PRO A 69 5.37 -5.00 -7.92
C PRO A 69 4.91 -4.58 -9.31
N GLY A 70 3.81 -5.15 -9.83
CA GLY A 70 3.22 -4.72 -11.10
C GLY A 70 2.72 -3.27 -11.05
N ALA A 71 2.06 -2.88 -9.96
CA ALA A 71 1.65 -1.50 -9.74
C ALA A 71 2.85 -0.53 -9.73
N ARG A 72 3.97 -0.92 -9.11
CA ARG A 72 5.21 -0.12 -9.14
C ARG A 72 5.76 0.06 -10.55
N GLN A 73 5.71 -0.99 -11.36
CA GLN A 73 6.15 -0.92 -12.74
C GLN A 73 5.31 0.09 -13.53
N LEU A 74 3.98 0.06 -13.38
CA LEU A 74 3.08 1.02 -14.01
C LEU A 74 3.39 2.46 -13.62
N VAL A 75 3.63 2.70 -12.32
CA VAL A 75 3.99 4.02 -11.80
C VAL A 75 5.35 4.47 -12.33
N ASN A 76 6.40 3.66 -12.18
CA ASN A 76 7.75 3.98 -12.65
C ASN A 76 7.80 4.27 -14.16
N HIS A 77 6.96 3.59 -14.94
CA HIS A 77 6.87 3.76 -16.40
C HIS A 77 5.90 4.89 -16.81
N LYS A 78 5.41 5.70 -15.87
CA LYS A 78 4.60 6.91 -16.13
C LYS A 78 3.25 6.61 -16.78
N HIS A 79 2.63 5.47 -16.48
CA HIS A 79 1.29 5.13 -16.95
C HIS A 79 0.17 5.73 -16.09
N ILE A 80 0.49 6.22 -14.89
CA ILE A 80 -0.46 6.67 -13.89
C ILE A 80 -0.41 8.19 -13.71
N LEU A 81 -1.59 8.78 -13.60
CA LEU A 81 -1.83 10.18 -13.31
C LEU A 81 -2.48 10.30 -11.93
N VAL A 82 -2.06 11.28 -11.15
CA VAL A 82 -2.73 11.69 -9.91
C VAL A 82 -3.14 13.15 -10.07
N ASN A 83 -4.44 13.44 -9.99
CA ASN A 83 -5.01 14.77 -10.25
C ASN A 83 -4.50 15.35 -11.59
N ASP A 84 -4.57 14.54 -12.64
CA ASP A 84 -4.13 14.86 -14.02
C ASP A 84 -2.64 15.16 -14.19
N ARG A 85 -1.81 14.85 -13.19
CA ARG A 85 -0.34 14.99 -13.26
C ARG A 85 0.33 13.63 -13.25
N ILE A 86 1.35 13.46 -14.08
CA ILE A 86 2.16 12.23 -14.11
C ILE A 86 2.90 12.09 -12.78
N VAL A 87 2.72 10.95 -12.12
CA VAL A 87 3.44 10.58 -10.90
C VAL A 87 4.22 9.31 -11.19
N ASP A 88 5.54 9.37 -11.05
CA ASP A 88 6.48 8.25 -11.26
C ASP A 88 7.08 7.72 -9.96
N ILE A 89 6.52 8.12 -8.81
CA ILE A 89 7.00 7.74 -7.48
C ILE A 89 6.00 6.76 -6.85
N PRO A 90 6.30 5.45 -6.76
CA PRO A 90 5.36 4.47 -6.20
C PRO A 90 5.08 4.67 -4.70
N SER A 91 6.03 5.30 -3.99
CA SER A 91 5.90 5.66 -2.58
C SER A 91 5.14 6.97 -2.35
N TYR A 92 4.56 7.57 -3.40
CA TYR A 92 3.70 8.74 -3.30
C TYR A 92 2.58 8.48 -2.28
N ARG A 93 2.42 9.42 -1.35
CA ARG A 93 1.40 9.34 -0.31
C ARG A 93 0.12 9.95 -0.85
N CYS A 94 -0.81 9.07 -1.16
CA CYS A 94 -2.13 9.45 -1.61
C CYS A 94 -2.88 10.17 -0.49
N LYS A 95 -3.58 11.24 -0.85
CA LYS A 95 -4.40 12.01 0.07
C LYS A 95 -5.88 11.72 -0.18
N PRO A 96 -6.74 11.93 0.81
CA PRO A 96 -8.17 12.00 0.57
C PRO A 96 -8.47 13.00 -0.54
N ARG A 97 -9.42 12.64 -1.40
CA ARG A 97 -9.88 13.37 -2.59
C ARG A 97 -8.91 13.36 -3.77
N ASP A 98 -7.77 12.66 -3.68
CA ASP A 98 -6.94 12.42 -4.84
C ASP A 98 -7.68 11.54 -5.86
N ILE A 99 -7.54 11.93 -7.12
CA ILE A 99 -8.09 11.24 -8.29
C ILE A 99 -6.95 10.53 -8.99
N ILE A 100 -7.04 9.22 -9.12
CA ILE A 100 -6.06 8.40 -9.84
C ILE A 100 -6.66 8.04 -11.19
N THR A 101 -5.96 8.40 -12.26
CA THR A 101 -6.35 8.10 -13.64
C THR A 101 -5.21 7.46 -14.41
N VAL A 102 -5.56 6.85 -15.54
CA VAL A 102 -4.61 6.25 -16.46
C VAL A 102 -4.25 7.25 -17.54
N LYS A 103 -2.97 7.31 -17.90
CA LYS A 103 -2.50 8.13 -19.02
C LYS A 103 -3.26 7.77 -20.30
N ASP A 104 -3.68 8.78 -21.07
CA ASP A 104 -4.36 8.60 -22.35
C ASP A 104 -3.40 8.10 -23.44
N GLU A 105 -3.06 6.82 -23.33
CA GLU A 105 -2.23 6.11 -24.29
C GLU A 105 -2.78 4.68 -24.40
N HIS A 106 -2.95 4.20 -25.63
CA HIS A 106 -3.58 2.91 -25.91
C HIS A 106 -2.91 1.76 -25.14
N LYS A 107 -1.58 1.75 -25.06
CA LYS A 107 -0.81 0.74 -24.31
C LYS A 107 -1.15 0.74 -22.82
N SER A 108 -1.23 1.92 -22.22
CA SER A 108 -1.55 2.09 -20.79
C SER A 108 -2.96 1.59 -20.48
N ARG A 109 -3.94 1.99 -21.31
CA ARG A 109 -5.35 1.58 -21.16
C ARG A 109 -5.52 0.09 -21.34
N ALA A 110 -4.92 -0.50 -22.37
CA ALA A 110 -4.99 -1.94 -22.62
C ALA A 110 -4.41 -2.77 -21.46
N MET A 111 -3.27 -2.36 -20.89
CA MET A 111 -2.69 -3.06 -19.73
C MET A 111 -3.64 -3.03 -18.52
N ILE A 112 -4.20 -1.86 -18.21
CA ILE A 112 -5.06 -1.69 -17.04
C ILE A 112 -6.42 -2.35 -17.24
N GLN A 113 -6.98 -2.31 -18.46
CA GLN A 113 -8.20 -3.04 -18.78
C GLN A 113 -8.03 -4.54 -18.52
N ASN A 114 -6.92 -5.14 -18.98
CA ASN A 114 -6.63 -6.56 -18.71
C ASN A 114 -6.56 -6.87 -17.21
N TYR A 115 -6.04 -5.95 -16.39
CA TYR A 115 -6.01 -6.13 -14.94
C TYR A 115 -7.40 -6.00 -14.32
N LEU A 116 -8.20 -5.03 -14.75
CA LEU A 116 -9.57 -4.85 -14.28
C LEU A 116 -10.46 -6.06 -14.61
N ASP A 117 -10.28 -6.65 -15.78
CA ASP A 117 -11.05 -7.83 -16.23
C ASP A 117 -10.62 -9.12 -15.52
N SER A 118 -9.35 -9.22 -15.13
CA SER A 118 -8.81 -10.40 -14.44
C SER A 118 -8.88 -10.30 -12.91
N SER A 119 -9.10 -9.11 -12.36
CA SER A 119 -9.13 -8.93 -10.92
C SER A 119 -10.41 -9.55 -10.34
N PRO A 120 -10.30 -10.50 -9.39
CA PRO A 120 -11.47 -10.90 -8.64
C PRO A 120 -12.03 -9.65 -7.94
N HIS A 121 -13.35 -9.45 -8.04
CA HIS A 121 -14.03 -8.38 -7.32
C HIS A 121 -14.05 -8.69 -5.82
N GLU A 122 -12.88 -8.65 -5.16
CA GLU A 122 -12.84 -8.51 -3.71
C GLU A 122 -13.55 -7.22 -3.33
N GLU A 123 -14.25 -7.22 -2.19
CA GLU A 123 -14.93 -6.04 -1.68
C GLU A 123 -13.92 -4.89 -1.54
N LEU A 124 -14.04 -3.90 -2.43
CA LEU A 124 -13.21 -2.71 -2.39
C LEU A 124 -13.37 -2.03 -1.02
N PRO A 125 -12.27 -1.70 -0.33
CA PRO A 125 -12.35 -1.00 0.93
C PRO A 125 -13.12 0.32 0.78
N LYS A 126 -13.94 0.67 1.77
CA LYS A 126 -14.79 1.89 1.74
C LYS A 126 -14.05 3.20 1.45
N HIS A 127 -12.75 3.25 1.72
CA HIS A 127 -11.93 4.43 1.47
C HIS A 127 -11.59 4.64 -0.02
N LEU A 128 -11.89 3.67 -0.87
CA LEU A 128 -11.65 3.71 -2.32
C LEU A 128 -12.96 3.60 -3.09
N THR A 129 -12.98 4.22 -4.25
CA THR A 129 -14.05 4.04 -5.23
C THR A 129 -13.42 3.90 -6.60
N LEU A 130 -13.89 2.92 -7.36
CA LEU A 130 -13.40 2.64 -8.69
C LEU A 130 -14.53 2.89 -9.70
N HIS A 131 -14.20 3.60 -10.78
CA HIS A 131 -15.02 3.74 -11.97
C HIS A 131 -14.32 3.02 -13.13
N PRO A 132 -14.63 1.73 -13.38
CA PRO A 132 -13.89 0.89 -14.33
C PRO A 132 -13.89 1.46 -15.75
N PHE A 133 -15.05 1.90 -16.25
CA PHE A 133 -15.21 2.45 -17.61
C PHE A 133 -14.41 3.73 -17.86
N GLN A 134 -14.08 4.47 -16.80
CA GLN A 134 -13.30 5.71 -16.88
C GLN A 134 -11.83 5.50 -16.51
N TYR A 135 -11.43 4.27 -16.15
CA TYR A 135 -10.13 3.97 -15.58
C TYR A 135 -9.74 4.93 -14.44
N LYS A 136 -10.73 5.23 -13.59
CA LYS A 136 -10.63 6.28 -12.58
C LYS A 136 -10.82 5.72 -11.19
N GLY A 137 -9.84 5.90 -10.34
CA GLY A 137 -9.88 5.63 -8.90
C GLY A 137 -10.05 6.93 -8.11
N LEU A 138 -10.86 6.88 -7.07
CA LEU A 138 -11.06 7.97 -6.11
C LEU A 138 -10.69 7.49 -4.72
N ILE A 139 -9.99 8.34 -3.98
CA ILE A 139 -9.68 8.10 -2.58
C ILE A 139 -10.61 8.97 -1.77
N ASN A 140 -11.58 8.38 -1.06
CA ASN A 140 -12.60 9.13 -0.35
C ASN A 140 -12.08 9.65 1.00
N GLN A 141 -11.34 8.80 1.70
CA GLN A 141 -10.87 9.06 3.06
C GLN A 141 -9.56 8.31 3.33
N ILE A 142 -8.97 8.55 4.50
CA ILE A 142 -7.88 7.71 5.00
C ILE A 142 -8.46 6.36 5.40
N ILE A 143 -7.73 5.28 5.11
CA ILE A 143 -8.13 3.93 5.50
C ILE A 143 -8.27 3.81 7.02
N ASP A 144 -9.36 3.20 7.46
CA ASP A 144 -9.52 2.77 8.86
C ASP A 144 -8.80 1.43 9.05
N SER A 145 -8.15 1.27 10.19
CA SER A 145 -7.36 0.08 10.56
C SER A 145 -8.15 -1.23 10.40
N LYS A 146 -9.48 -1.18 10.53
CA LYS A 146 -10.38 -2.33 10.37
C LYS A 146 -10.47 -2.87 8.95
N TRP A 147 -10.18 -2.04 7.94
CA TRP A 147 -10.26 -2.40 6.52
C TRP A 147 -8.93 -2.87 5.94
N ILE A 148 -7.90 -2.98 6.78
CA ILE A 148 -6.59 -3.47 6.38
C ILE A 148 -6.66 -5.00 6.32
N GLY A 149 -6.61 -5.56 5.11
CA GLY A 149 -6.71 -7.01 4.89
C GLY A 149 -5.51 -7.82 5.41
N LEU A 150 -4.44 -7.16 5.86
CA LEU A 150 -3.22 -7.81 6.34
C LEU A 150 -3.34 -8.19 7.82
N LYS A 151 -3.44 -9.50 8.10
CA LYS A 151 -3.41 -10.05 9.46
C LYS A 151 -1.98 -10.02 10.03
N ILE A 152 -1.61 -8.90 10.66
CA ILE A 152 -0.32 -8.70 11.33
C ILE A 152 -0.57 -8.13 12.72
N ASN A 153 0.33 -8.47 13.65
CA ASN A 153 0.38 -7.81 14.96
C ASN A 153 1.35 -6.62 14.89
N GLU A 154 0.79 -5.43 14.68
CA GLU A 154 1.55 -4.19 14.52
C GLU A 154 2.35 -3.81 15.77
N LEU A 155 1.90 -4.21 16.97
CA LEU A 155 2.60 -3.92 18.22
C LEU A 155 3.97 -4.60 18.27
N LEU A 156 4.09 -5.83 17.77
CA LEU A 156 5.34 -6.56 17.72
C LEU A 156 6.36 -5.92 16.77
N VAL A 157 5.87 -5.29 15.69
CA VAL A 157 6.70 -4.53 14.75
C VAL A 157 7.24 -3.27 15.42
N VAL A 158 6.39 -2.54 16.16
CA VAL A 158 6.82 -1.35 16.91
C VAL A 158 7.83 -1.73 18.00
N GLU A 159 7.56 -2.78 18.79
CA GLU A 159 8.46 -3.24 19.85
C GLU A 159 9.84 -3.67 19.29
N TYR A 160 9.88 -4.26 18.08
CA TYR A 160 11.13 -4.60 17.41
C TYR A 160 12.04 -3.37 17.25
N TYR A 161 11.50 -2.27 16.73
CA TYR A 161 12.27 -1.06 16.46
C TYR A 161 12.58 -0.26 17.72
N SER A 162 11.69 -0.25 18.72
CA SER A 162 11.95 0.43 19.99
C SER A 162 13.11 -0.19 20.79
N ARG A 163 13.44 -1.47 20.57
CA ARG A 163 14.54 -2.16 21.26
C ARG A 163 15.86 -2.15 20.47
N GLN A 164 15.83 -1.68 19.23
CA GLN A 164 17.02 -1.45 18.40
C GLN A 164 17.45 0.01 18.34
N ALA A 165 16.58 0.94 18.75
CA ALA A 165 16.87 2.36 18.92
C ALA A 165 17.65 2.60 20.22
#